data_AF-A0A953QTZ4-F1
#
_entry.id   AF-A0A953QTZ4-F1
#
_cell.length_a   1.000
_cell.length_b   1.000
_cell.length_c   1.000
_cell.angle_alpha   90.00
_cell.angle_beta   90.00
_cell.angle_gamma   90.00
#
_symmetry.space_group_name_H-M   'P 1'
#
loop_
_entity.id
_entity.type
_entity.pdbx_description
1 polymer ?
#
loop_
_entity_poly.entity_id
_entity_poly.type
_entity_poly.pdbx_seq_one_letter_code
_entity_poly.pdbx_strand_id
1 'polypeptide(L)'
;MRLKKARVTKYRSVRDSGWFEIEFGKTILVGPNEAGKTVLLQALQQLNAPNDIAGFDVLRDYPRSEYNDITIGKVDPKKVTVVEAHFVLEDDDRAAIPEEFRDAVYVRGRRLDNTPFDGLEGGPPITTYGSIKNDLTRLCAHVDARVPSPAEGAPAPGIPSLQLEAITKGWHDWEEISGTNATNLGAWLQKTLPLVDEENQSEADRYVEWSPKMRRPVKTQNPFKGELSHGFVAQVVH
;
A
#
# COMPACT_ATOMS: atom_id res chain seq x y z
N MET A 1 -8.35 7.85 -12.46
CA MET A 1 -7.17 6.98 -12.68
C MET A 1 -7.34 6.23 -13.98
N ARG A 2 -6.26 6.02 -14.74
CA ARG A 2 -6.32 5.27 -16.02
C ARG A 2 -5.31 4.16 -16.12
N LEU A 3 -5.71 3.07 -16.79
CA LEU A 3 -4.85 1.94 -17.09
C LEU A 3 -3.80 2.31 -18.14
N LYS A 4 -2.51 2.15 -17.83
CA LYS A 4 -1.38 2.52 -18.71
C LYS A 4 -0.70 1.32 -19.33
N LYS A 5 -0.49 0.25 -18.55
CA LYS A 5 0.10 -1.00 -19.04
C LYS A 5 -0.37 -2.17 -18.21
N ALA A 6 -0.32 -3.35 -18.78
CA ALA A 6 -0.65 -4.57 -18.09
C ALA A 6 0.23 -5.74 -18.55
N ARG A 7 0.25 -6.80 -17.75
CA ARG A 7 0.90 -8.07 -18.05
C ARG A 7 0.04 -9.22 -17.53
N VAL A 8 -0.10 -10.24 -18.36
CA VAL A 8 -0.80 -11.49 -18.03
C VAL A 8 0.20 -12.62 -18.11
N THR A 9 0.28 -13.43 -17.05
CA THR A 9 1.18 -14.59 -17.04
C THR A 9 0.44 -15.83 -16.55
N LYS A 10 0.88 -17.00 -17.01
CA LYS A 10 0.39 -18.31 -16.56
C LYS A 10 -1.14 -18.42 -16.55
N TYR A 11 -1.78 -18.00 -17.64
CA TYR A 11 -3.24 -18.04 -17.81
C TYR A 11 -3.63 -18.71 -19.12
N ARG A 12 -4.14 -19.94 -19.04
CA ARG A 12 -4.60 -20.78 -20.16
C ARG A 12 -3.53 -20.90 -21.25
N SER A 13 -3.77 -20.29 -22.41
CA SER A 13 -2.82 -20.27 -23.54
C SER A 13 -1.71 -19.24 -23.36
N VAL A 14 -1.88 -18.24 -22.49
CA VAL A 14 -0.88 -17.20 -22.22
C VAL A 14 0.15 -17.72 -21.23
N ARG A 15 1.39 -17.92 -21.69
CA ARG A 15 2.53 -18.19 -20.81
C ARG A 15 3.02 -16.91 -20.15
N ASP A 16 3.23 -15.89 -20.97
CA ASP A 16 3.59 -14.54 -20.59
C ASP A 16 3.26 -13.62 -21.76
N SER A 17 2.43 -12.60 -21.54
CA SER A 17 2.14 -11.59 -22.57
C SER A 17 3.29 -10.60 -22.76
N GLY A 18 4.24 -10.56 -21.84
CA GLY A 18 5.07 -9.38 -21.62
C GLY A 18 4.24 -8.19 -21.15
N TRP A 19 4.90 -7.06 -20.94
CA TRP A 19 4.23 -5.79 -20.71
C TRP A 19 3.71 -5.23 -22.03
N PHE A 20 2.41 -4.92 -22.08
CA PHE A 20 1.82 -4.18 -23.19
C PHE A 20 1.21 -2.87 -22.69
N GLU A 21 1.37 -1.82 -23.49
CA GLU A 21 0.82 -0.51 -23.19
C GLU A 21 -0.62 -0.40 -23.66
N ILE A 22 -1.39 0.41 -22.95
CA ILE A 22 -2.76 0.77 -23.28
C ILE A 22 -2.78 2.25 -23.60
N GLU A 23 -3.20 2.55 -24.82
CA GLU A 23 -3.36 3.93 -25.30
C GLU A 23 -4.53 4.61 -24.59
N PHE A 24 -4.41 5.93 -24.41
CA PHE A 24 -5.43 6.74 -23.74
C PHE A 24 -6.80 6.69 -24.44
N GLY A 25 -6.81 6.67 -25.77
CA GLY A 25 -8.04 6.67 -26.56
C GLY A 25 -8.57 5.28 -26.84
N LYS A 26 -7.91 4.56 -27.76
CA LYS A 26 -8.39 3.26 -28.23
C LYS A 26 -7.23 2.31 -28.46
N THR A 27 -7.24 1.19 -27.75
CA THR A 27 -6.30 0.10 -27.98
C THR A 27 -7.00 -1.02 -28.75
N ILE A 28 -6.40 -1.50 -29.85
CA ILE A 28 -6.97 -2.56 -30.69
C ILE A 28 -6.09 -3.81 -30.62
N LEU A 29 -6.66 -4.93 -30.18
CA LEU A 29 -5.98 -6.22 -30.16
C LEU A 29 -6.24 -6.96 -31.47
N VAL A 30 -5.19 -7.16 -32.26
CA VAL A 30 -5.22 -7.91 -33.53
C VAL A 30 -4.41 -9.19 -33.44
N GLY A 31 -4.81 -10.20 -34.20
CA GLY A 31 -4.11 -11.48 -34.27
C GLY A 31 -5.00 -12.58 -34.85
N PRO A 32 -4.44 -13.73 -35.21
CA PRO A 32 -5.21 -14.86 -35.73
C PRO A 32 -6.22 -15.39 -34.71
N ASN A 33 -7.13 -16.24 -35.19
CA ASN A 33 -8.00 -17.01 -34.30
C ASN A 33 -7.15 -17.80 -33.31
N GLU A 34 -7.64 -17.95 -32.07
CA GLU A 34 -6.96 -18.69 -31.00
C GLU A 34 -5.62 -18.11 -30.51
N ALA A 35 -5.23 -16.91 -30.99
CA ALA A 35 -4.05 -16.20 -30.51
C ALA A 35 -4.10 -15.74 -29.04
N GLY A 36 -5.20 -16.02 -28.32
CA GLY A 36 -5.35 -15.69 -26.90
C GLY A 36 -5.89 -14.28 -26.60
N LYS A 37 -6.39 -13.53 -27.58
CA LYS A 37 -6.98 -12.18 -27.36
C LYS A 37 -8.09 -12.18 -26.31
N THR A 38 -9.05 -13.10 -26.43
CA THR A 38 -10.15 -13.24 -25.45
C THR A 38 -9.64 -13.65 -24.07
N VAL A 39 -8.64 -14.53 -24.03
CA VAL A 39 -8.01 -14.99 -22.79
C VAL A 39 -7.30 -13.83 -22.08
N LEU A 40 -6.61 -12.97 -22.82
CA LEU A 40 -5.98 -11.76 -22.29
C LEU A 40 -7.02 -10.83 -21.65
N LEU A 41 -8.12 -10.54 -22.34
CA LEU A 41 -9.19 -9.68 -21.83
C LEU A 41 -9.87 -10.28 -20.60
N GLN A 42 -10.09 -11.59 -20.57
CA GLN A 42 -10.63 -12.28 -19.40
C GLN A 42 -9.71 -12.19 -18.18
N ALA A 43 -8.39 -12.27 -18.36
CA ALA A 43 -7.44 -12.05 -17.27
C ALA A 43 -7.50 -10.59 -16.77
N LEU A 44 -7.55 -9.61 -17.68
CA LEU A 44 -7.67 -8.20 -17.31
C LEU A 44 -8.94 -7.90 -16.52
N GLN A 45 -10.07 -8.51 -16.91
CA GLN A 45 -11.34 -8.37 -16.19
C GLN A 45 -11.21 -8.74 -14.71
N GLN A 46 -10.34 -9.70 -14.37
CA GLN A 46 -10.16 -10.19 -13.01
C GLN A 46 -9.48 -9.18 -12.08
N LEU A 47 -8.87 -8.11 -12.61
CA LEU A 47 -8.37 -7.00 -11.79
C LEU A 47 -9.49 -6.33 -11.00
N ASN A 48 -10.68 -6.25 -11.57
CA ASN A 48 -11.88 -5.75 -10.92
C ASN A 48 -13.13 -6.52 -11.37
N ALA A 49 -13.12 -7.83 -11.11
CA ALA A 49 -14.22 -8.71 -11.47
C ALA A 49 -15.51 -8.32 -10.70
N PRO A 50 -16.64 -8.13 -11.39
CA PRO A 50 -17.96 -8.13 -10.79
C PRO A 50 -18.24 -9.41 -9.98
N ASN A 51 -19.19 -9.34 -9.04
CA ASN A 51 -19.50 -10.46 -8.14
C ASN A 51 -20.02 -11.73 -8.85
N ASP A 52 -20.59 -11.58 -10.05
CA ASP A 52 -21.11 -12.66 -10.89
C ASP A 52 -20.03 -13.35 -11.75
N ILE A 53 -18.82 -12.78 -11.80
CA ILE A 53 -17.70 -13.35 -12.55
C ILE A 53 -16.91 -14.28 -11.63
N ALA A 54 -16.85 -15.56 -12.03
CA ALA A 54 -16.01 -16.53 -11.35
C ALA A 54 -14.53 -16.12 -11.42
N GLY A 55 -13.82 -16.31 -10.31
CA GLY A 55 -12.38 -16.15 -10.24
C GLY A 55 -11.62 -17.22 -11.02
N PHE A 56 -10.30 -17.19 -10.92
CA PHE A 56 -9.41 -18.18 -11.49
C PHE A 56 -9.63 -19.57 -10.88
N ASP A 57 -9.65 -20.58 -11.75
CA ASP A 57 -9.64 -22.00 -11.38
C ASP A 57 -8.24 -22.57 -11.65
N VAL A 58 -7.53 -23.00 -10.60
CA VAL A 58 -6.15 -23.51 -10.72
C VAL A 58 -6.05 -24.70 -11.68
N LEU A 59 -7.05 -25.59 -11.71
CA LEU A 59 -7.05 -26.79 -12.56
C LEU A 59 -7.33 -26.45 -14.03
N ARG A 60 -8.19 -25.46 -14.30
CA ARG A 60 -8.64 -25.11 -15.65
C ARG A 60 -7.84 -23.98 -16.29
N ASP A 61 -7.46 -22.99 -15.49
CA ASP A 61 -6.87 -21.75 -15.95
C ASP A 61 -5.35 -21.74 -15.87
N TYR A 62 -4.72 -22.59 -15.06
CA TYR A 62 -3.26 -22.70 -15.09
C TYR A 62 -2.80 -23.50 -16.32
N PRO A 63 -1.66 -23.13 -16.96
CA PRO A 63 -1.06 -23.89 -18.04
C PRO A 63 -0.95 -25.40 -17.75
N ARG A 64 -1.69 -26.23 -18.50
CA ARG A 64 -1.70 -27.69 -18.31
C ARG A 64 -0.31 -28.33 -18.37
N SER A 65 0.56 -27.85 -19.25
CA SER A 65 1.94 -28.35 -19.36
C SER A 65 2.78 -28.11 -18.10
N GLU A 66 2.37 -27.17 -17.26
CA GLU A 66 3.09 -26.77 -16.04
C GLU A 66 2.33 -27.18 -14.77
N TYR A 67 1.10 -27.70 -14.89
CA TYR A 67 0.25 -28.01 -13.74
C TYR A 67 0.89 -29.00 -12.75
N ASN A 68 1.74 -29.90 -13.25
CA ASN A 68 2.48 -30.84 -12.42
C ASN A 68 3.39 -30.11 -11.39
N ASP A 69 3.90 -28.93 -11.71
CA ASP A 69 4.73 -28.14 -10.79
C ASP A 69 3.93 -27.66 -9.57
N ILE A 70 2.62 -27.44 -9.71
CA ILE A 70 1.73 -27.12 -8.59
C ILE A 70 1.48 -28.37 -7.74
N THR A 71 1.19 -29.51 -8.37
CA THR A 71 0.86 -30.75 -7.64
C THR A 71 2.03 -31.29 -6.82
N ILE A 72 3.27 -31.11 -7.28
CA ILE A 72 4.48 -31.50 -6.54
C ILE A 72 4.98 -30.43 -5.57
N GLY A 73 4.27 -29.29 -5.43
CA GLY A 73 4.61 -28.22 -4.49
C GLY A 73 5.78 -27.32 -4.91
N LYS A 74 6.24 -27.41 -6.16
CA LYS A 74 7.30 -26.54 -6.71
C LYS A 74 6.79 -25.12 -6.95
N VAL A 75 5.50 -24.96 -7.28
CA VAL A 75 4.83 -23.68 -7.49
C VAL A 75 3.67 -23.54 -6.52
N ASP A 76 3.69 -22.46 -5.74
CA ASP A 76 2.58 -22.09 -4.85
C ASP A 76 1.62 -21.15 -5.60
N PRO A 77 0.34 -21.52 -5.82
CA PRO A 77 -0.66 -20.65 -6.46
C PRO A 77 -0.76 -19.26 -5.82
N LYS A 78 -0.50 -19.15 -4.51
CA LYS A 78 -0.53 -17.87 -3.78
C LYS A 78 0.61 -16.93 -4.16
N LYS A 79 1.60 -17.38 -4.93
CA LYS A 79 2.74 -16.59 -5.39
C LYS A 79 2.72 -16.35 -6.91
N VAL A 80 1.77 -16.94 -7.63
CA VAL A 80 1.65 -16.79 -9.08
C VAL A 80 0.77 -15.58 -9.39
N THR A 81 1.37 -14.51 -9.91
CA THR A 81 0.64 -13.34 -10.43
C THR A 81 0.08 -13.66 -11.80
N VAL A 82 -1.25 -13.76 -11.91
CA VAL A 82 -1.92 -14.06 -13.19
C VAL A 82 -2.07 -12.80 -14.03
N VAL A 83 -2.45 -11.70 -13.38
CA VAL A 83 -2.64 -10.41 -14.03
C VAL A 83 -2.10 -9.30 -13.13
N GLU A 84 -1.39 -8.36 -13.74
CA GLU A 84 -0.91 -7.13 -13.12
C GLU A 84 -1.15 -5.95 -14.06
N ALA A 85 -1.59 -4.84 -13.51
CA ALA A 85 -1.90 -3.62 -14.21
C ALA A 85 -1.37 -2.41 -13.46
N HIS A 86 -0.87 -1.45 -14.24
CA HIS A 86 -0.30 -0.21 -13.76
C HIS A 86 -1.19 0.94 -14.21
N PHE A 87 -1.61 1.73 -13.24
CA PHE A 87 -2.54 2.84 -13.41
C PHE A 87 -1.80 4.14 -13.14
N VAL A 88 -1.94 5.09 -14.05
CA VAL A 88 -1.42 6.44 -13.88
C VAL A 88 -2.54 7.36 -13.42
N LEU A 89 -2.17 8.33 -12.59
CA LEU A 89 -3.08 9.30 -12.03
C LEU A 89 -3.46 10.36 -13.05
N GLU A 90 -4.75 10.63 -13.14
CA GLU A 90 -5.34 11.72 -13.91
C GLU A 90 -5.43 12.98 -13.04
N ASP A 91 -5.70 14.12 -13.67
CA ASP A 91 -5.63 15.43 -13.01
C ASP A 91 -6.55 15.50 -11.78
N ASP A 92 -7.75 14.91 -11.87
CA ASP A 92 -8.70 14.83 -10.76
C ASP A 92 -8.18 13.96 -9.60
N ASP A 93 -7.50 12.84 -9.89
CA ASP A 93 -6.88 12.01 -8.85
C ASP A 93 -5.73 12.77 -8.17
N ARG A 94 -4.89 13.45 -8.98
CA ARG A 94 -3.74 14.23 -8.51
C ARG A 94 -4.18 15.39 -7.60
N ALA A 95 -5.33 15.99 -7.88
CA ALA A 95 -5.92 17.03 -7.05
C ALA A 95 -6.43 16.50 -5.70
N ALA A 96 -6.88 15.24 -5.65
CA ALA A 96 -7.45 14.61 -4.46
C ALA A 96 -6.40 14.01 -3.50
N ILE A 97 -5.13 13.93 -3.90
CA ILE A 97 -4.05 13.33 -3.10
C ILE A 97 -2.93 14.32 -2.77
N PRO A 98 -2.12 14.06 -1.71
CA PRO A 98 -0.97 14.89 -1.38
C PRO A 98 0.05 14.94 -2.53
N GLU A 99 0.76 16.07 -2.64
CA GLU A 99 1.69 16.34 -3.75
C GLU A 99 2.76 15.26 -3.91
N GLU A 100 3.25 14.72 -2.80
CA GLU A 100 4.26 13.65 -2.75
C GLU A 100 3.82 12.33 -3.43
N PHE A 101 2.53 12.11 -3.65
CA PHE A 101 1.98 10.92 -4.30
C PHE A 101 1.55 11.17 -5.75
N ARG A 102 1.59 12.41 -6.25
CA ARG A 102 1.02 12.77 -7.57
C ARG A 102 1.71 12.08 -8.74
N ASP A 103 2.99 11.75 -8.59
CA ASP A 103 3.77 11.06 -9.62
C ASP A 103 3.84 9.54 -9.42
N ALA A 104 3.09 9.02 -8.44
CA ALA A 104 3.05 7.61 -8.19
C ALA A 104 2.20 6.86 -9.22
N VAL A 105 2.59 5.61 -9.48
CA VAL A 105 1.85 4.66 -10.31
C VAL A 105 1.19 3.66 -9.39
N TYR A 106 -0.14 3.57 -9.46
CA TYR A 106 -0.89 2.58 -8.72
C TYR A 106 -0.78 1.22 -9.43
N VAL A 107 -0.35 0.21 -8.69
CA VAL A 107 -0.24 -1.16 -9.20
C VAL A 107 -1.35 -2.00 -8.61
N ARG A 108 -2.06 -2.74 -9.44
CA ARG A 108 -3.07 -3.71 -9.00
C ARG A 108 -2.87 -5.01 -9.74
N GLY A 109 -3.01 -6.12 -9.02
CA GLY A 109 -2.94 -7.43 -9.63
C GLY A 109 -3.80 -8.45 -8.91
N ARG A 110 -3.92 -9.61 -9.52
CA ARG A 110 -4.59 -10.77 -8.93
C ARG A 110 -3.75 -12.01 -9.12
N ARG A 111 -3.61 -12.77 -8.04
CA ARG A 111 -2.88 -14.03 -8.01
C ARG A 111 -3.77 -15.20 -8.41
N LEU A 112 -3.16 -16.35 -8.69
CA LEU A 112 -3.86 -17.54 -9.16
C LEU A 112 -4.84 -18.11 -8.11
N ASP A 113 -4.58 -17.89 -6.83
CA ASP A 113 -5.49 -18.21 -5.72
C ASP A 113 -6.63 -17.19 -5.55
N ASN A 114 -6.80 -16.27 -6.50
CA ASN A 114 -7.74 -15.15 -6.47
C ASN A 114 -7.44 -14.04 -5.44
N THR A 115 -6.32 -14.12 -4.72
CA THR A 115 -5.94 -13.04 -3.80
C THR A 115 -5.56 -11.78 -4.60
N PRO A 116 -6.27 -10.65 -4.42
CA PRO A 116 -5.88 -9.39 -5.02
C PRO A 116 -4.65 -8.83 -4.28
N PHE A 117 -3.84 -8.06 -4.98
CA PHE A 117 -2.81 -7.25 -4.36
C PHE A 117 -2.78 -5.86 -4.99
N ASP A 118 -2.33 -4.92 -4.19
CA ASP A 118 -2.24 -3.51 -4.52
C ASP A 118 -0.86 -3.02 -4.12
N GLY A 119 -0.31 -2.11 -4.90
CA GLY A 119 1.02 -1.54 -4.69
C GLY A 119 1.07 -0.12 -5.22
N LEU A 120 2.19 0.55 -4.93
CA LEU A 120 2.47 1.89 -5.40
C LEU A 120 3.93 1.96 -5.83
N GLU A 121 4.18 2.39 -7.06
CA GLU A 121 5.52 2.63 -7.59
C GLU A 121 5.79 4.14 -7.66
N GLY A 122 7.01 4.57 -7.33
CA GLY A 122 7.37 5.99 -7.38
C GLY A 122 6.77 6.87 -6.27
N GLY A 123 6.13 6.25 -5.26
CA GLY A 123 5.69 6.96 -4.05
C GLY A 123 6.84 7.35 -3.12
N PRO A 124 6.58 8.21 -2.11
CA PRO A 124 7.56 8.57 -1.10
C PRO A 124 8.04 7.33 -0.33
N PRO A 125 9.27 7.37 0.24
CA PRO A 125 9.84 6.22 0.92
C PRO A 125 8.98 5.78 2.10
N ILE A 126 8.79 4.46 2.21
CA ILE A 126 8.06 3.83 3.30
C ILE A 126 8.77 4.17 4.62
N THR A 127 7.99 4.67 5.58
CA THR A 127 8.51 5.00 6.91
C THR A 127 8.48 3.73 7.76
N THR A 128 9.66 3.16 8.02
CA THR A 128 9.80 2.00 8.90
C THR A 128 10.04 2.43 10.33
N TYR A 129 9.74 1.56 11.29
CA TYR A 129 10.02 1.84 12.70
C TYR A 129 11.50 2.15 12.93
N GLY A 130 12.40 1.37 12.34
CA GLY A 130 13.85 1.58 12.46
C GLY A 130 14.29 2.97 11.97
N SER A 131 13.62 3.53 10.96
CA SER A 131 13.95 4.86 10.43
C SER A 131 13.64 6.01 11.41
N ILE A 132 12.69 5.82 12.34
CA ILE A 132 12.28 6.86 13.30
C ILE A 132 12.57 6.51 14.77
N LYS A 133 12.96 5.26 15.05
CA LYS A 133 13.18 4.74 16.42
C LYS A 133 14.11 5.59 17.26
N ASN A 134 15.26 5.96 16.69
CA ASN A 134 16.24 6.79 17.41
C ASN A 134 15.70 8.19 17.71
N ASP A 135 14.87 8.75 16.82
CA ASP A 135 14.25 10.05 17.03
C ASP A 135 13.17 10.00 18.10
N LEU A 136 12.36 8.94 18.13
CA LEU A 136 11.37 8.70 19.17
C LEU A 136 12.02 8.51 20.55
N THR A 137 13.12 7.75 20.65
CA THR A 137 13.87 7.58 21.90
C THR A 137 14.40 8.91 22.43
N ARG A 138 14.94 9.77 21.54
CA ARG A 138 15.42 11.10 21.93
C ARG A 138 14.27 12.00 22.39
N LEU A 139 13.13 11.97 21.70
CA LEU A 139 11.93 12.71 22.10
C LEU A 139 11.51 12.31 23.52
N CYS A 140 11.42 11.02 23.81
CA CYS A 140 11.08 10.54 25.16
C CYS A 140 12.08 11.00 26.22
N ALA A 141 13.39 10.95 25.93
CA ALA A 141 14.41 11.39 26.89
C ALA A 141 14.26 12.87 27.30
N HIS A 142 13.78 13.73 26.41
CA HIS A 142 13.55 15.15 26.70
C HIS A 142 12.20 15.40 27.39
N VAL A 143 11.16 14.70 26.94
CA VAL A 143 9.80 14.94 27.42
C VAL A 143 9.54 14.28 28.79
N ASP A 144 10.13 13.12 29.05
CA ASP A 144 9.96 12.41 30.33
C ASP A 144 10.41 13.26 31.53
N ALA A 145 11.49 14.02 31.38
CA ALA A 145 12.01 14.91 32.42
C ALA A 145 11.05 16.08 32.75
N ARG A 146 10.04 16.32 31.92
CA ARG A 146 9.09 17.41 32.03
C ARG A 146 7.70 16.96 32.47
N VAL A 147 7.49 15.67 32.67
CA VAL A 147 6.25 15.14 33.23
C VAL A 147 6.12 15.66 34.67
N PRO A 148 5.04 16.39 35.01
CA PRO A 148 4.87 16.93 36.36
C PRO A 148 4.78 15.79 37.38
N SER A 149 5.33 16.00 38.57
CA SER A 149 5.18 15.04 39.66
C SER A 149 3.70 14.86 40.02
N PRO A 150 3.26 13.66 40.45
CA PRO A 150 1.87 13.41 40.79
C PRO A 150 1.39 14.40 41.85
N ALA A 151 0.24 15.03 41.64
CA ALA A 151 -0.44 15.75 42.71
C ALA A 151 -0.82 14.76 43.82
N GLU A 152 -0.77 15.20 45.08
CA GLU A 152 -1.01 14.35 46.25
C GLU A 152 -2.41 13.69 46.15
N GLY A 153 -2.44 12.35 46.03
CA GLY A 153 -3.67 11.56 45.86
C GLY A 153 -4.14 11.32 44.42
N ALA A 154 -3.46 11.86 43.40
CA ALA A 154 -3.75 11.59 41.99
C ALA A 154 -2.90 10.41 41.45
N PRO A 155 -3.42 9.62 40.49
CA PRO A 155 -2.62 8.60 39.82
C PRO A 155 -1.41 9.24 39.13
N ALA A 156 -0.27 8.53 39.16
CA ALA A 156 0.95 9.02 38.53
C ALA A 156 0.70 9.30 37.03
N PRO A 157 1.10 10.49 36.53
CA PRO A 157 0.94 10.79 35.11
C PRO A 157 1.73 9.80 34.27
N GLY A 158 1.13 9.36 33.16
CA GLY A 158 1.74 8.36 32.30
C GLY A 158 3.01 8.90 31.64
N ILE A 159 4.14 8.24 31.87
CA ILE A 159 5.43 8.63 31.31
C ILE A 159 5.43 8.32 29.80
N PRO A 160 5.73 9.29 28.92
CA PRO A 160 5.74 9.10 27.47
C PRO A 160 6.61 7.95 26.97
N SER A 161 7.80 7.72 27.54
CA SER A 161 8.63 6.55 27.19
C SER A 161 7.93 5.21 27.45
N LEU A 162 7.29 5.04 28.60
CA LEU A 162 6.58 3.80 28.94
C LEU A 162 5.36 3.58 28.04
N GLN A 163 4.69 4.66 27.64
CA GLN A 163 3.60 4.58 26.67
C GLN A 163 4.10 4.19 25.28
N LEU A 164 5.23 4.77 24.85
CA LEU A 164 5.84 4.42 23.57
C LEU A 164 6.31 2.97 23.55
N GLU A 165 6.93 2.49 24.63
CA GLU A 165 7.37 1.09 24.76
C GLU A 165 6.19 0.12 24.68
N ALA A 166 5.04 0.48 25.27
CA ALA A 166 3.83 -0.32 25.15
C ALA A 166 3.27 -0.35 23.72
N ILE A 167 3.30 0.78 23.00
CA ILE A 167 2.83 0.88 21.61
C ILE A 167 3.74 0.13 20.65
N THR A 168 5.05 0.25 20.84
CA THR A 168 6.07 -0.31 19.95
C THR A 168 6.49 -1.73 20.36
N LYS A 169 5.79 -2.34 21.32
CA LYS A 169 6.10 -3.67 21.82
C LYS A 169 5.97 -4.71 20.70
N GLY A 170 7.10 -5.33 20.38
CA GLY A 170 7.18 -6.36 19.33
C GLY A 170 7.36 -5.79 17.92
N TRP A 171 7.52 -4.48 17.76
CA TRP A 171 7.82 -3.89 16.45
C TRP A 171 9.25 -4.18 16.05
N HIS A 172 9.44 -4.53 14.78
CA HIS A 172 10.77 -4.72 14.19
C HIS A 172 11.25 -3.47 13.45
N ASP A 173 12.57 -3.29 13.32
CA ASP A 173 13.14 -2.11 12.64
C ASP A 173 12.74 -2.02 11.16
N TRP A 174 12.47 -3.17 10.53
CA TRP A 174 12.00 -3.27 9.14
C TRP A 174 10.49 -3.14 8.99
N GLU A 175 9.76 -3.07 10.11
CA GLU A 175 8.31 -3.02 10.09
C GLU A 175 7.82 -1.66 9.59
N GLU A 176 6.93 -1.69 8.61
CA GLU A 176 6.26 -0.51 8.09
C GLU A 176 5.30 0.05 9.16
N ILE A 177 5.38 1.36 9.38
CA ILE A 177 4.43 2.04 10.24
C ILE A 177 3.19 2.40 9.41
N SER A 178 2.20 1.51 9.43
CA SER A 178 0.92 1.71 8.74
C SER A 178 -0.28 1.21 9.57
N GLY A 179 -1.49 1.56 9.16
CA GLY A 179 -2.74 1.08 9.76
C GLY A 179 -2.84 1.36 11.27
N THR A 180 -3.11 0.31 12.06
CA THR A 180 -3.27 0.41 13.52
C THR A 180 -2.00 0.90 14.21
N ASN A 181 -0.83 0.43 13.79
CA ASN A 181 0.47 0.82 14.37
C ASN A 181 0.69 2.33 14.23
N ALA A 182 0.50 2.84 13.02
CA ALA A 182 0.60 4.25 12.73
C ALA A 182 -0.47 5.09 13.46
N THR A 183 -1.68 4.55 13.64
CA THR A 183 -2.79 5.26 14.32
C THR A 183 -2.47 5.43 15.80
N ASN A 184 -1.99 4.37 16.44
CA ASN A 184 -1.59 4.37 17.84
C ASN A 184 -0.40 5.30 18.07
N LEU A 185 0.62 5.25 17.20
CA LEU A 185 1.78 6.13 17.28
C LEU A 185 1.40 7.60 17.07
N GLY A 186 0.54 7.90 16.10
CA GLY A 186 0.05 9.26 15.84
C GLY A 186 -0.75 9.83 17.01
N ALA A 187 -1.62 9.03 17.63
CA ALA A 187 -2.38 9.44 18.81
C ALA A 187 -1.49 9.69 20.03
N TRP A 188 -0.43 8.91 20.21
CA TRP A 188 0.58 9.15 21.23
C TRP A 188 1.38 10.44 20.96
N LEU A 189 1.86 10.63 19.73
CA LEU A 189 2.58 11.85 19.33
C LEU A 189 1.73 13.10 19.61
N GLN A 190 0.45 13.12 19.24
CA GLN A 190 -0.42 14.28 19.51
C GLN A 190 -0.53 14.64 21.00
N LYS A 191 -0.45 13.65 21.90
CA LYS A 191 -0.49 13.86 23.36
C LYS A 191 0.86 14.27 23.93
N THR A 192 1.95 13.79 23.35
CA THR A 192 3.32 14.04 23.81
C THR A 192 3.88 15.36 23.27
N LEU A 193 3.50 15.78 22.06
CA LEU A 193 4.00 16.98 21.39
C LEU A 193 3.81 18.30 22.18
N PRO A 194 2.70 18.54 22.91
CA PRO A 194 2.55 19.75 23.72
C PRO A 194 3.56 19.89 24.89
N LEU A 195 4.29 18.82 25.22
CA LEU A 195 5.31 18.83 26.27
C LEU A 195 6.72 19.16 25.71
N VAL A 196 6.84 19.34 24.39
CA VAL A 196 8.03 19.83 23.69
C VAL A 196 8.05 21.36 23.78
N ASP A 197 9.22 21.93 24.06
CA ASP A 197 9.37 23.35 24.35
C ASP A 197 9.81 24.10 23.10
N GLU A 198 8.90 24.91 22.56
CA GLU A 198 9.08 25.65 21.31
C GLU A 198 10.15 26.76 21.41
N GLU A 199 10.66 27.08 22.61
CA GLU A 199 11.69 28.12 22.80
C GLU A 199 13.13 27.64 22.50
N ASN A 200 13.33 26.33 22.28
CA ASN A 200 14.62 25.81 21.82
C ASN A 200 14.66 25.79 20.29
N GLN A 201 15.39 26.73 19.68
CA GLN A 201 15.53 26.90 18.23
C GLN A 201 15.93 25.61 17.48
N SER A 202 16.76 24.76 18.10
CA SER A 202 17.16 23.47 17.53
C SER A 202 16.03 22.43 17.52
N GLU A 203 15.09 22.53 18.46
CA GLU A 203 13.90 21.69 18.52
C GLU A 203 12.76 22.23 17.65
N ALA A 204 12.62 23.56 17.53
CA ALA A 204 11.69 24.18 16.61
C ALA A 204 12.01 23.82 15.15
N ASP A 205 13.28 23.92 14.74
CA ASP A 205 13.71 23.55 13.38
C ASP A 205 13.53 22.04 13.10
N ARG A 206 13.78 21.18 14.10
CA ARG A 206 13.52 19.73 14.01
C ARG A 206 12.03 19.41 13.99
N TYR A 207 11.21 20.16 14.72
CA TYR A 207 9.76 20.05 14.68
C TYR A 207 9.22 20.43 13.30
N VAL A 208 9.78 21.46 12.65
CA VAL A 208 9.46 21.79 11.24
C VAL A 208 9.82 20.63 10.30
N GLU A 209 10.90 19.89 10.56
CA GLU A 209 11.29 18.73 9.74
C GLU A 209 10.45 17.45 10.06
N TRP A 210 10.07 17.26 11.32
CA TRP A 210 9.33 16.09 11.81
C TRP A 210 7.84 16.18 11.57
N SER A 211 7.26 17.36 11.72
CA SER A 211 5.83 17.61 11.57
C SER A 211 5.30 17.12 10.22
N PRO A 212 5.95 17.34 9.06
CA PRO A 212 5.54 16.75 7.79
C PRO A 212 5.67 15.22 7.75
N LYS A 213 6.73 14.64 8.32
CA LYS A 213 6.97 13.17 8.35
C LYS A 213 5.98 12.43 9.27
N MET A 214 5.54 13.08 10.35
CA MET A 214 4.65 12.55 11.39
C MET A 214 3.16 12.91 11.17
N ARG A 215 2.86 14.03 10.50
CA ARG A 215 1.49 14.42 10.08
C ARG A 215 1.06 13.73 8.79
N ARG A 216 1.90 12.91 8.15
CA ARG A 216 1.50 12.11 6.99
C ARG A 216 0.26 11.31 7.39
N PRO A 217 -0.90 11.54 6.75
CA PRO A 217 -2.11 10.84 7.13
C PRO A 217 -1.87 9.33 7.05
N VAL A 218 -2.13 8.68 8.17
CA VAL A 218 -1.99 7.25 8.45
C VAL A 218 -2.95 6.37 7.65
N LYS A 219 -3.80 6.97 6.80
CA LYS A 219 -4.49 6.22 5.77
C LYS A 219 -3.41 5.70 4.84
N THR A 220 -3.04 4.43 5.03
CA THR A 220 -2.30 3.56 4.11
C THR A 220 -1.53 4.34 3.06
N GLN A 221 -0.20 4.30 3.06
CA GLN A 221 0.61 5.04 2.06
C GLN A 221 0.23 4.75 0.60
N ASN A 222 -0.65 3.78 0.35
CA ASN A 222 -1.56 3.79 -0.78
C ASN A 222 -2.86 4.58 -0.47
N PRO A 223 -3.00 5.85 -0.90
CA PRO A 223 -4.22 6.64 -0.71
C PRO A 223 -5.47 6.02 -1.36
N PHE A 224 -5.31 4.96 -2.17
CA PHE A 224 -6.37 4.20 -2.81
C PHE A 224 -6.90 3.03 -1.94
N LYS A 225 -6.28 2.72 -0.80
CA LYS A 225 -6.68 1.61 0.08
C LYS A 225 -7.73 2.07 1.11
N GLY A 226 -8.96 2.28 0.63
CA GLY A 226 -10.15 2.61 1.42
C GLY A 226 -11.19 3.36 0.59
N GLU A 227 -12.42 2.84 0.53
CA GLU A 227 -13.63 3.30 -0.20
C GLU A 227 -13.51 3.56 -1.72
N LEU A 228 -12.36 4.00 -2.24
CA LEU A 228 -12.12 4.19 -3.67
C LEU A 228 -11.86 2.88 -4.43
N SER A 229 -11.52 1.80 -3.73
CA SER A 229 -11.32 0.47 -4.32
C SER A 229 -12.60 -0.18 -4.86
N HIS A 230 -13.77 0.37 -4.51
CA HIS A 230 -15.08 -0.13 -4.97
C HIS A 230 -15.77 0.81 -5.97
N GLY A 231 -15.23 2.00 -6.24
CA GLY A 231 -15.96 3.06 -6.94
C GLY A 231 -15.50 3.44 -8.35
N PHE A 232 -14.26 3.13 -8.78
CA PHE A 232 -13.66 3.88 -9.89
C PHE A 232 -13.33 3.12 -11.19
N VAL A 233 -13.67 1.83 -11.31
CA VAL A 233 -13.39 1.06 -12.56
C VAL A 233 -14.67 0.81 -13.39
N ALA A 234 -15.79 1.46 -13.06
CA ALA A 234 -17.07 1.26 -13.74
C ALA A 234 -17.30 2.17 -14.98
N GLN A 235 -16.25 2.76 -15.57
CA GLN A 235 -16.42 3.70 -16.68
C GLN A 235 -15.40 3.53 -17.82
N VAL A 236 -15.14 2.30 -18.26
CA VAL A 236 -14.52 2.06 -19.59
C VAL A 236 -15.05 0.77 -20.22
N VAL A 237 -16.37 0.67 -20.42
CA VAL A 237 -16.98 -0.17 -21.49
C VAL A 237 -18.32 0.46 -21.87
N HIS A 238 -18.28 1.51 -22.70
CA HIS A 238 -19.34 1.85 -23.65
C HIS A 238 -18.76 2.71 -24.78
#